data_AF-A0A357R2B3-F1
#
_entry.id   AF-A0A357R2B3-F1
#
_cell.length_a   1.000
_cell.length_b   1.000
_cell.length_c   1.000
_cell.angle_alpha   90.00
_cell.angle_beta   90.00
_cell.angle_gamma   90.00
#
_symmetry.space_group_name_H-M   'P 1'
#
loop_
_entity.id
_entity.type
_entity.pdbx_description
1 polymer ?
#
loop_
_entity_poly.entity_id
_entity_poly.type
_entity_poly.pdbx_seq_one_letter_code
_entity_poly.pdbx_strand_id
1 'polypeptide(L)'
;QDSITHSLSADRRVVLLVGPPGCGKSRLLRDFNDVGIVNVGKELARELIPLPLEKRSELALEILGQLIDTHAHSVVVLDNIELLFMPELKIDLWPALETLSANKKLVVAWTGRVADDQIQWGDPGVPGFRVMSLENCPANIVSMTGY
;
A
#
# COMPACT_ATOMS: atom_id res chain seq x y z
N GLN A 1 -14.85 -28.22 14.48
CA GLN A 1 -15.82 -27.94 13.40
C GLN A 1 -15.69 -26.44 13.18
N ASP A 2 -14.50 -25.96 12.81
CA ASP A 2 -14.13 -24.54 12.98
C ASP A 2 -13.19 -24.04 11.87
N SER A 3 -13.32 -24.60 10.66
CA SER A 3 -12.63 -24.08 9.45
C SER A 3 -13.56 -23.32 8.51
N ILE A 4 -14.86 -23.20 8.85
CA ILE A 4 -15.89 -22.67 7.94
C ILE A 4 -16.36 -21.25 8.34
N THR A 5 -16.03 -20.77 9.54
CA THR A 5 -16.49 -19.44 10.00
C THR A 5 -15.53 -18.30 9.64
N HIS A 6 -14.26 -18.57 9.30
CA HIS A 6 -13.32 -17.51 8.90
C HIS A 6 -13.37 -17.14 7.41
N SER A 7 -14.14 -17.85 6.57
CA SER A 7 -14.19 -17.58 5.12
C SER A 7 -15.34 -16.64 4.71
N LEU A 8 -16.00 -15.96 5.65
CA LEU A 8 -17.16 -15.09 5.38
C LEU A 8 -16.99 -13.63 5.84
N SER A 9 -15.79 -13.19 6.23
CA SER A 9 -15.55 -11.78 6.62
C SER A 9 -14.74 -10.94 5.64
N ALA A 10 -14.24 -11.50 4.54
CA ALA A 10 -13.31 -10.77 3.68
C ALA A 10 -14.05 -9.97 2.60
N ASP A 11 -14.79 -8.94 3.00
CA ASP A 11 -14.82 -7.73 2.17
C ASP A 11 -13.36 -7.27 2.09
N ARG A 12 -12.57 -7.80 1.15
CA ARG A 12 -11.18 -7.37 0.97
C ARG A 12 -11.21 -5.89 0.60
N ARG A 13 -10.85 -5.03 1.55
CA ARG A 13 -10.88 -3.57 1.40
C ARG A 13 -9.62 -3.02 0.73
N VAL A 14 -8.66 -3.88 0.41
CA VAL A 14 -7.40 -3.52 -0.24
C VAL A 14 -7.38 -4.03 -1.68
N VAL A 15 -6.97 -3.16 -2.60
CA VAL A 15 -6.64 -3.49 -3.99
C VAL A 15 -5.20 -3.10 -4.27
N LEU A 16 -4.38 -4.03 -4.77
CA LEU A 16 -3.07 -3.71 -5.33
C LEU A 16 -3.22 -3.47 -6.84
N LEU A 17 -3.01 -2.23 -7.28
CA LEU A 17 -2.94 -1.90 -8.70
C LEU A 17 -1.49 -2.03 -9.17
N VAL A 18 -1.16 -3.18 -9.74
CA VAL A 18 0.21 -3.56 -10.11
C VAL A 18 0.50 -3.21 -11.55
N GLY A 19 1.65 -2.60 -11.83
CA GLY A 19 2.14 -2.46 -13.19
C GLY A 19 3.54 -1.89 -13.23
N PRO A 20 4.25 -2.03 -14.37
CA PRO A 20 5.62 -1.54 -14.49
C PRO A 20 5.71 -0.01 -14.33
N PRO A 21 6.91 0.54 -14.07
CA PRO A 21 7.12 1.98 -14.08
C PRO A 21 6.59 2.61 -15.38
N GLY A 22 5.92 3.76 -15.27
CA GLY A 22 5.44 4.49 -16.45
C GLY A 22 4.20 3.93 -17.16
N CYS A 23 3.58 2.83 -16.71
CA CYS A 23 2.40 2.25 -17.38
C CYS A 23 1.09 3.06 -17.21
N GLY A 24 1.14 4.24 -16.61
CA GLY A 24 -0.01 5.14 -16.48
C GLY A 24 -0.84 4.98 -15.19
N LYS A 25 -0.44 4.16 -14.22
CA LYS A 25 -1.15 3.99 -12.92
C LYS A 25 -1.57 5.32 -12.30
N SER A 26 -0.61 6.21 -12.02
CA SER A 26 -0.91 7.50 -11.38
C SER A 26 -1.76 8.43 -12.25
N ARG A 27 -1.75 8.27 -13.59
CA ARG A 27 -2.68 9.00 -14.46
C ARG A 27 -4.10 8.46 -14.32
N LEU A 28 -4.27 7.15 -14.46
CA LEU A 28 -5.55 6.47 -14.27
C LEU A 28 -6.14 6.72 -12.87
N LEU A 29 -5.30 6.72 -11.84
CA LEU A 29 -5.72 7.00 -10.46
C LEU A 29 -6.17 8.45 -10.24
N ARG A 30 -5.60 9.40 -10.99
CA ARG A 30 -6.00 10.81 -10.96
C ARG A 30 -7.29 11.10 -11.72
N ASP A 31 -7.69 10.23 -12.65
CA ASP A 31 -8.93 10.37 -13.41
C ASP A 31 -10.17 9.94 -12.60
N PHE A 32 -9.99 9.32 -11.42
CA PHE A 32 -11.08 9.05 -10.49
C PHE A 32 -11.40 10.29 -9.65
N ASN A 33 -12.65 10.75 -9.72
CA ASN A 33 -13.09 11.95 -9.01
C ASN A 33 -13.49 11.70 -7.54
N ASP A 34 -13.82 10.46 -7.17
CA ASP A 34 -14.37 10.11 -5.85
C ASP A 34 -13.36 9.35 -4.96
N VAL A 35 -12.07 9.66 -5.08
CA VAL A 35 -11.00 9.03 -4.30
C VAL A 35 -10.13 10.07 -3.59
N GLY A 36 -9.72 9.76 -2.35
CA GLY A 36 -8.60 10.44 -1.72
C GLY A 36 -7.28 9.94 -2.31
N ILE A 37 -6.25 10.77 -2.37
CA ILE A 37 -4.91 10.35 -2.79
C ILE A 37 -3.92 10.80 -1.72
N VAL A 38 -3.24 9.82 -1.13
CA VAL A 38 -2.10 10.02 -0.23
C VAL A 38 -0.83 9.70 -1.02
N ASN A 39 0.03 10.70 -1.20
CA ASN A 39 1.39 10.45 -1.64
C ASN A 39 2.23 10.04 -0.42
N VAL A 40 2.31 8.74 -0.15
CA VAL A 40 2.86 8.21 1.11
C VAL A 40 4.30 8.70 1.31
N GLY A 41 5.15 8.59 0.29
CA GLY A 41 6.54 9.05 0.37
C GLY A 41 6.69 10.52 0.73
N LYS A 42 5.80 11.41 0.24
CA LYS A 42 5.85 12.85 0.55
C LYS A 42 5.21 13.18 1.90
N GLU A 43 4.01 12.66 2.14
CA GLU A 43 3.18 13.07 3.28
C GLU A 43 3.65 12.40 4.57
N LEU A 44 3.92 11.09 4.55
CA LEU A 44 4.47 10.40 5.71
C LEU A 44 5.88 10.92 6.04
N ALA A 45 6.73 11.17 5.03
CA ALA A 45 8.06 11.72 5.30
C ALA A 45 8.00 13.09 5.99
N ARG A 46 7.06 13.96 5.59
CA ARG A 46 6.87 15.27 6.24
C ARG A 46 6.59 15.14 7.73
N GLU A 47 5.71 14.22 8.10
CA GLU A 47 5.33 13.98 9.50
C GLU A 47 6.43 13.25 10.29
N LEU A 48 7.27 12.44 9.63
CA LEU A 48 8.39 11.73 10.27
C LEU A 48 9.65 12.58 10.49
N ILE A 49 9.91 13.59 9.64
CA ILE A 49 11.09 14.48 9.74
C ILE A 49 11.29 15.07 11.15
N PRO A 50 10.27 15.67 11.82
CA PRO A 50 10.46 16.27 13.14
C PRO A 50 10.65 15.25 14.27
N LEU A 51 10.43 13.95 14.02
CA LEU A 51 10.50 12.91 15.03
C LEU A 51 11.93 12.35 15.18
N PRO A 52 12.38 12.04 16.42
CA PRO A 52 13.56 11.21 16.66
C PRO A 52 13.48 9.88 15.93
N LEU A 53 14.61 9.36 15.45
CA LEU A 53 14.66 8.13 14.65
C LEU A 53 14.01 6.94 15.36
N GLU A 54 14.19 6.85 16.68
CA GLU A 54 13.68 5.79 17.53
C GLU A 54 12.14 5.79 17.60
N LYS A 55 11.52 6.95 17.40
CA LYS A 55 10.06 7.11 17.40
C LYS A 55 9.41 6.85 16.05
N ARG A 56 10.18 6.89 14.96
CA ARG A 56 9.62 6.73 13.61
C ARG A 56 9.02 5.34 13.39
N SER A 57 9.69 4.28 13.82
CA SER A 57 9.14 2.92 13.70
C SER A 57 7.88 2.69 14.52
N GLU A 58 7.75 3.39 15.66
CA GLU A 58 6.58 3.27 16.54
C GLU A 58 5.37 4.01 15.96
N LEU A 59 5.59 5.18 15.35
CA LEU A 59 4.52 6.09 14.98
C LEU A 59 4.16 6.08 13.48
N ALA A 60 5.02 5.56 12.60
CA ALA A 60 4.81 5.66 11.15
C ALA A 60 3.47 5.08 10.68
N LEU A 61 3.06 3.92 11.21
CA LEU A 61 1.80 3.30 10.83
C LEU A 61 0.60 4.10 11.35
N GLU A 62 0.67 4.61 12.58
CA GLU A 62 -0.37 5.45 13.17
C GLU A 62 -0.56 6.75 12.37
N ILE A 63 0.56 7.43 12.06
CA ILE A 63 0.57 8.66 11.27
C ILE A 63 -0.03 8.41 9.89
N LEU A 64 0.36 7.32 9.22
CA LEU A 64 -0.21 6.97 7.92
C LEU A 64 -1.73 6.72 8.01
N GLY A 65 -2.19 6.05 9.07
CA GLY A 65 -3.62 5.87 9.33
C GLY A 65 -4.35 7.20 9.48
N GLN A 66 -3.78 8.14 10.25
CA GLN A 66 -4.34 9.49 10.41
C GLN A 66 -4.41 10.24 9.09
N LEU A 67 -3.35 10.18 8.26
CA LEU A 67 -3.32 10.80 6.93
C LEU A 67 -4.44 10.25 6.04
N ILE A 68 -4.64 8.92 6.02
CA ILE A 68 -5.73 8.26 5.29
C ILE A 68 -7.09 8.74 5.78
N ASP A 69 -7.29 8.82 7.09
CA ASP A 69 -8.56 9.19 7.70
C ASP A 69 -8.91 10.68 7.50
N THR A 70 -7.95 11.55 7.18
CA THR A 70 -8.24 12.96 6.82
C THR A 70 -9.04 13.09 5.52
N HIS A 71 -9.01 12.09 4.64
CA HIS A 71 -9.75 12.13 3.38
C HIS A 71 -11.25 11.84 3.60
N ALA A 72 -12.10 12.70 3.06
CA ALA A 72 -13.56 12.54 3.12
C ALA A 72 -14.06 11.31 2.34
N HIS A 73 -13.38 10.94 1.25
CA HIS A 73 -13.76 9.81 0.39
C HIS A 73 -13.66 8.47 1.14
N SER A 74 -14.51 7.51 0.78
CA SER A 74 -14.48 6.15 1.34
C SER A 74 -13.39 5.26 0.73
N VAL A 75 -12.84 5.67 -0.41
CA VAL A 75 -11.71 5.05 -1.11
C VAL A 75 -10.52 6.00 -1.06
N VAL A 76 -9.36 5.48 -0.67
CA VAL A 76 -8.10 6.22 -0.61
C VAL A 76 -7.03 5.47 -1.39
N VAL A 77 -6.36 6.20 -2.28
CA VAL A 77 -5.21 5.73 -3.04
C VAL A 77 -3.94 5.98 -2.24
N LEU A 78 -3.13 4.95 -2.06
CA LEU A 78 -1.76 5.05 -1.56
C LEU A 78 -0.81 5.00 -2.75
N ASP A 79 -0.24 6.15 -3.13
CA ASP A 79 0.79 6.25 -4.16
C ASP A 79 2.16 6.50 -3.52
N ASN A 80 3.24 6.18 -4.23
CA ASN A 80 4.62 6.34 -3.76
C ASN A 80 4.88 5.69 -2.38
N ILE A 81 4.61 4.39 -2.26
CA ILE A 81 4.73 3.63 -1.01
C ILE A 81 6.16 3.20 -0.66
N GLU A 82 7.19 3.64 -1.39
CA GLU A 82 8.58 3.18 -1.24
C GLU A 82 9.10 3.32 0.19
N LEU A 83 8.66 4.39 0.86
CA LEU A 83 9.04 4.70 2.23
C LEU A 83 8.62 3.60 3.21
N LEU A 84 7.51 2.89 2.97
CA LEU A 84 7.03 1.82 3.86
C LEU A 84 7.97 0.62 3.90
N PHE A 85 8.83 0.48 2.91
CA PHE A 85 9.80 -0.61 2.87
C PHE A 85 11.12 -0.28 3.57
N MET A 86 11.27 0.93 4.11
CA MET A 86 12.48 1.34 4.82
C MET A 86 12.68 0.48 6.07
N PRO A 87 13.81 -0.24 6.21
CA PRO A 87 14.05 -1.16 7.33
C PRO A 87 13.92 -0.48 8.70
N GLU A 88 14.27 0.80 8.79
CA GLU A 88 14.16 1.60 10.01
C GLU A 88 12.72 1.81 10.47
N LEU A 89 11.72 1.72 9.57
CA LEU A 89 10.30 1.85 9.95
C LEU A 89 9.72 0.55 10.49
N LYS A 90 10.37 -0.60 10.25
CA LYS A 90 9.94 -1.92 10.75
C LYS A 90 8.47 -2.25 10.42
N ILE A 91 8.00 -1.80 9.27
CA ILE A 91 6.62 -2.05 8.82
C ILE A 91 6.56 -3.41 8.14
N ASP A 92 5.71 -4.29 8.65
CA ASP A 92 5.24 -5.46 7.94
C ASP A 92 4.04 -5.07 7.07
N LEU A 93 4.19 -5.15 5.75
CA LEU A 93 3.26 -4.49 4.83
C LEU A 93 1.88 -5.14 4.81
N TRP A 94 1.78 -6.47 4.83
CA TRP A 94 0.48 -7.14 4.75
C TRP A 94 -0.39 -6.86 5.99
N PRO A 95 0.11 -7.02 7.23
CA PRO A 95 -0.63 -6.61 8.42
C PRO A 95 -0.91 -5.10 8.47
N ALA A 96 0.02 -4.27 7.97
CA ALA A 96 -0.18 -2.83 7.92
C ALA A 96 -1.34 -2.45 6.98
N LEU A 97 -1.39 -3.02 5.77
CA LEU A 97 -2.47 -2.73 4.82
C LEU A 97 -3.83 -3.21 5.34
N GLU A 98 -3.89 -4.38 5.98
CA GLU A 98 -5.10 -4.87 6.65
C GLU A 98 -5.58 -3.84 7.69
N THR A 99 -4.67 -3.42 8.59
CA THR A 99 -4.94 -2.45 9.66
C THR A 99 -5.42 -1.10 9.11
N LEU A 100 -4.71 -0.55 8.11
CA LEU A 100 -5.04 0.74 7.50
C LEU A 100 -6.37 0.70 6.73
N SER A 101 -6.82 -0.49 6.31
CA SER A 101 -8.08 -0.67 5.58
C SER A 101 -9.31 -0.86 6.48
N ALA A 102 -9.12 -0.77 7.82
CA ALA A 102 -10.20 -0.95 8.78
C ALA A 102 -11.37 0.02 8.57
N ASN A 103 -11.08 1.28 8.20
CA ASN A 103 -12.09 2.33 8.04
C ASN A 103 -12.36 2.71 6.58
N LYS A 104 -11.36 2.57 5.71
CA LYS A 104 -11.39 3.03 4.31
C LYS A 104 -10.98 1.91 3.37
N LYS A 105 -11.53 1.90 2.16
CA LYS A 105 -11.02 1.05 1.09
C LYS A 105 -9.71 1.63 0.57
N LEU A 106 -8.71 0.79 0.38
CA LEU A 106 -7.38 1.19 -0.07
C LEU A 106 -7.12 0.70 -1.50
N VAL A 107 -6.63 1.60 -2.34
CA VAL A 107 -6.02 1.25 -3.63
C VAL A 107 -4.54 1.58 -3.54
N VAL A 108 -3.69 0.56 -3.57
CA VAL A 108 -2.24 0.74 -3.44
C VAL A 108 -1.63 0.71 -4.84
N ALA A 109 -1.02 1.82 -5.26
CA ALA A 109 -0.32 1.91 -6.53
C ALA A 109 1.02 1.15 -6.44
N TRP A 110 1.06 -0.03 -7.02
CA TRP A 110 2.22 -0.92 -6.94
C TRP A 110 3.06 -0.85 -8.21
N THR A 111 4.31 -0.38 -8.07
CA THR A 111 5.24 -0.29 -9.20
C THR A 111 6.09 -1.55 -9.28
N GLY A 112 5.70 -2.46 -10.16
CA GLY A 112 6.41 -3.72 -10.39
C GLY A 112 5.53 -4.76 -11.06
N ARG A 113 5.72 -6.03 -10.70
CA ARG A 113 5.13 -7.18 -11.40
C ARG A 113 4.67 -8.24 -10.41
N VAL A 114 3.71 -9.06 -10.82
CA VAL A 114 3.30 -10.28 -10.12
C VAL A 114 3.66 -11.47 -11.01
N ALA A 115 4.25 -12.48 -10.39
CA ALA A 115 4.53 -13.77 -11.03
C ALA A 115 4.30 -14.86 -9.99
N ASP A 116 3.50 -15.86 -10.35
CA ASP A 116 3.14 -16.97 -9.47
C ASP A 116 2.57 -16.51 -8.11
N ASP A 117 3.21 -16.91 -7.01
CA ASP A 117 2.86 -16.58 -5.63
C ASP A 117 3.68 -15.41 -5.07
N GLN A 118 4.31 -14.62 -5.94
CA GLN A 118 5.18 -13.52 -5.56
C GLN A 118 4.82 -12.21 -6.23
N ILE A 119 5.10 -11.12 -5.52
CA ILE A 119 5.00 -9.75 -6.01
C ILE A 119 6.34 -9.05 -5.89
N GLN A 120 6.70 -8.35 -6.95
CA GLN A 120 7.95 -7.62 -7.09
C GLN A 120 7.68 -6.12 -7.03
N TRP A 121 8.45 -5.38 -6.23
CA TRP A 121 8.55 -3.92 -6.28
C TRP A 121 9.83 -3.49 -7.01
N GLY A 122 9.71 -2.55 -7.95
CA GLY A 122 10.82 -2.08 -8.78
C GLY A 122 11.30 -3.13 -9.78
N ASP A 123 12.44 -2.90 -10.43
CA ASP A 123 13.10 -3.85 -11.32
C ASP A 123 14.44 -4.35 -10.71
N PRO A 124 14.93 -5.55 -11.05
CA PRO A 124 16.19 -6.05 -10.52
C PRO A 124 17.35 -5.06 -10.77
N GLY A 125 18.14 -4.81 -9.73
CA GLY A 125 19.31 -3.91 -9.80
C GLY A 125 19.03 -2.44 -9.45
N VAL A 126 17.79 -2.05 -9.15
CA VAL A 126 17.48 -0.71 -8.62
C VAL A 126 17.43 -0.69 -7.09
N PRO A 127 17.83 0.41 -6.44
CA PRO A 127 17.62 0.58 -5.00
C PRO A 127 16.15 0.41 -4.62
N GLY A 128 15.89 -0.40 -3.59
CA GLY A 128 14.52 -0.70 -3.16
C GLY A 128 13.83 -1.82 -3.94
N PHE A 129 14.52 -2.51 -4.85
CA PHE A 129 14.02 -3.76 -5.43
C PHE A 129 13.68 -4.78 -4.34
N ARG A 130 12.46 -5.33 -4.40
CA ARG A 130 11.97 -6.31 -3.42
C ARG A 130 11.13 -7.36 -4.10
N VAL A 131 11.19 -8.57 -3.58
CA VAL A 131 10.28 -9.66 -3.92
C VAL A 131 9.66 -10.12 -2.60
N MET A 132 8.33 -10.24 -2.59
CA MET A 132 7.55 -10.59 -1.42
C MET A 132 6.61 -11.75 -1.77
N SER A 133 6.41 -12.66 -0.82
CA SER A 133 5.36 -13.68 -0.93
C SER A 133 3.99 -13.03 -0.88
N LEU A 134 3.06 -13.53 -1.69
CA LEU A 134 1.64 -13.19 -1.64
C LEU A 134 0.87 -14.00 -0.59
N GLU A 135 1.55 -14.89 0.14
CA GLU A 135 0.97 -15.54 1.30
C GLU A 135 0.44 -14.50 2.31
N ASN A 136 -0.80 -14.70 2.77
CA ASN A 136 -1.52 -13.78 3.65
C ASN A 136 -1.73 -12.36 3.09
N CYS A 137 -1.54 -12.13 1.79
CA CYS A 137 -1.84 -10.85 1.17
C CYS A 137 -3.35 -10.52 1.34
N PRO A 138 -3.71 -9.38 1.96
CA PRO A 138 -5.10 -9.04 2.21
C PRO A 138 -5.83 -8.52 0.96
N ALA A 139 -5.08 -8.30 -0.13
CA ALA A 139 -5.55 -7.52 -1.25
C ALA A 139 -6.04 -8.35 -2.44
N ASN A 140 -7.00 -7.80 -3.18
CA ASN A 140 -7.25 -8.22 -4.55
C ASN A 140 -6.19 -7.60 -5.46
N ILE A 141 -5.59 -8.39 -6.34
CA ILE A 141 -4.52 -7.92 -7.25
C ILE A 141 -5.13 -7.60 -8.62
N VAL A 142 -4.89 -6.40 -9.12
CA VAL A 142 -5.27 -5.96 -10.46
C VAL A 142 -4.00 -5.57 -11.20
N SER A 143 -3.68 -6.29 -12.27
CA SER A 143 -2.51 -6.00 -13.10
C SER A 143 -2.87 -5.07 -14.26
N MET A 144 -2.06 -4.04 -14.48
CA MET A 144 -2.08 -3.17 -15.65
C MET A 144 -0.95 -3.55 -16.59
N THR A 145 -1.31 -4.10 -17.75
CA THR A 145 -0.43 -4.12 -18.93
C THR A 145 -0.55 -2.76 -19.60
N GLY A 146 0.56 -2.17 -20.05
CA GLY A 146 0.62 -0.75 -20.45
C GLY A 146 -0.42 -0.33 -21.50
N TYR A 147 -0.81 0.95 -21.44
CA TYR A 147 -1.59 1.66 -22.47
C TYR A 147 -0.69 2.15 -23.61
#